data_AF-A0A382SUL1-F1
#
_entry.id   AF-A0A382SUL1-F1
#
_cell.length_a   1.000
_cell.length_b   1.000
_cell.length_c   1.000
_cell.angle_alpha   90.00
_cell.angle_beta   90.00
_cell.angle_gamma   90.00
#
_symmetry.space_group_name_H-M   'P 1'
#
loop_
_entity.id
_entity.type
_entity.pdbx_description
1 polymer ?
#
loop_
_entity_poly.entity_id
_entity_poly.type
_entity_poly.pdbx_seq_one_letter_code
_entity_poly.pdbx_strand_id
1 'polypeptide(L)'
;MNRNKGDPRWKTLGFDDASSHYVVQVSTYKDSEIHDRKVACKSDAFVAKSEKAVEKFDLDEGDLEEYGLESVEGTGISIKKEILKQKSWQKIGMDVVKKLFGNAELGAGISIYEQKGKKHKNLHESLECNRAIVEKWCGSVKAFEEFYCSMPGITKLDIAKLLDGKENDQTRAEIAIKIGGVADAKMKYMIDSDDVLAKKIFWGVGVFDE
;
A
#
# COMPACT_ATOMS: atom_id res chain seq x y z
N MET A 1 17.95 10.08 13.71
CA MET A 1 17.52 11.39 13.16
C MET A 1 17.68 12.52 14.17
N ASN A 2 16.96 12.59 15.31
CA ASN A 2 17.15 13.72 16.24
C ASN A 2 18.55 13.82 16.85
N ARG A 3 19.14 12.68 17.26
CA ARG A 3 20.51 12.59 17.77
C ARG A 3 21.61 12.92 16.75
N ASN A 4 21.29 12.83 15.46
CA ASN A 4 22.25 13.06 14.38
C ASN A 4 21.55 13.84 13.27
N LYS A 5 21.72 15.17 13.28
CA LYS A 5 21.14 16.06 12.27
C LYS A 5 21.73 15.84 10.86
N GLY A 6 22.87 15.18 10.74
CA GLY A 6 23.46 14.77 9.46
C GLY A 6 22.97 13.41 8.93
N ASP A 7 21.99 12.77 9.57
CA ASP A 7 21.42 11.49 9.14
C ASP A 7 20.83 11.62 7.72
N PRO A 8 21.24 10.77 6.74
CA PRO A 8 20.80 10.87 5.35
C PRO A 8 19.28 10.85 5.15
N ARG A 9 18.54 10.28 6.11
CA ARG A 9 17.07 10.26 6.07
C ARG A 9 16.44 11.65 6.12
N TRP A 10 17.12 12.66 6.68
CA TRP A 10 16.64 14.04 6.62
C TRP A 10 16.51 14.56 5.19
N LYS A 11 17.52 14.28 4.36
CA LYS A 11 17.48 14.60 2.92
C LYS A 11 16.39 13.81 2.20
N THR A 12 16.19 12.54 2.56
CA THR A 12 15.09 11.74 2.01
C THR A 12 13.71 12.35 2.31
N LEU A 13 13.57 12.99 3.46
CA LEU A 13 12.36 13.73 3.85
C LEU A 13 12.29 15.16 3.26
N GLY A 14 13.26 15.56 2.43
CA GLY A 14 13.28 16.89 1.79
C GLY A 14 13.97 17.98 2.60
N PHE A 15 14.67 17.64 3.69
CA PHE A 15 15.37 18.60 4.54
C PHE A 15 16.88 18.54 4.29
N ASP A 16 17.40 19.51 3.54
CA ASP A 16 18.85 19.67 3.33
C ASP A 16 19.57 20.19 4.59
N ASP A 17 18.88 21.02 5.38
CA ASP A 17 19.28 21.41 6.73
C ASP A 17 18.20 21.04 7.76
N ALA A 18 18.56 20.12 8.66
CA ALA A 18 17.69 19.64 9.73
C ALA A 18 18.04 20.23 11.12
N SER A 19 18.89 21.27 11.17
CA SER A 19 19.35 21.90 12.41
C SER A 19 18.20 22.23 13.37
N SER A 20 17.13 22.83 12.86
CA SER A 20 15.91 23.19 13.60
C SER A 20 14.77 22.17 13.49
N HIS A 21 14.98 21.02 12.84
CA HIS A 21 13.93 20.04 12.53
C HIS A 21 14.04 18.80 13.39
N TYR A 22 12.92 18.34 13.94
CA TYR A 22 12.87 17.25 14.91
C TYR A 22 11.79 16.26 14.52
N VAL A 23 12.10 14.97 14.57
CA VAL A 23 11.13 13.90 14.42
C VAL A 23 10.39 13.74 15.74
N VAL A 24 9.08 13.89 15.73
CA VAL A 24 8.20 13.72 16.89
C VAL A 24 7.40 12.45 16.70
N GLN A 25 7.43 11.56 17.68
CA GLN A 25 6.66 10.32 17.66
C GLN A 25 5.18 10.63 17.86
N VAL A 26 4.34 10.03 17.02
CA VAL A 26 2.90 10.04 17.22
C VAL A 26 2.56 8.92 18.19
N SER A 27 2.01 9.28 19.34
CA SER A 27 1.59 8.33 20.37
C SER A 27 0.07 8.28 20.50
N THR A 28 -0.64 9.27 19.95
CA THR A 28 -2.08 9.44 20.11
C THR A 28 -2.92 8.77 19.02
N TYR A 29 -4.13 8.38 19.40
CA TYR A 29 -5.21 8.02 18.49
C TYR A 29 -5.99 9.29 18.12
N LYS A 30 -6.34 9.45 16.84
CA LYS A 30 -7.13 10.59 16.34
C LYS A 30 -8.60 10.20 16.21
N ASP A 31 -9.50 11.12 16.55
CA ASP A 31 -10.93 10.97 16.28
C ASP A 31 -11.16 11.01 14.76
N SER A 32 -11.83 9.98 14.24
CA SER A 32 -12.12 9.87 12.81
C SER A 32 -13.62 10.07 12.58
N GLU A 33 -13.99 11.17 11.94
CA GLU A 33 -15.38 11.47 11.57
C GLU A 33 -16.01 10.36 10.71
N ILE A 34 -15.23 9.75 9.82
CA ILE A 34 -15.68 8.65 8.95
C ILE A 34 -16.01 7.37 9.73
N HIS A 35 -15.37 7.18 10.88
CA HIS A 35 -15.46 5.94 11.67
C HIS A 35 -16.18 6.13 13.01
N ASP A 36 -16.58 7.37 13.32
CA ASP A 36 -17.22 7.81 14.57
C ASP A 36 -16.53 7.26 15.83
N ARG A 37 -15.19 7.21 15.80
CA ARG A 37 -14.35 6.70 16.88
C ARG A 37 -12.90 7.15 16.75
N LYS A 38 -12.15 7.00 17.84
CA LYS A 38 -10.69 7.07 17.83
C LYS A 38 -10.09 5.95 17.00
N VAL A 39 -9.28 6.32 16.00
CA VAL A 39 -8.50 5.40 15.17
C VAL A 39 -7.02 5.67 15.38
N ALA A 40 -6.20 4.63 15.22
CA ALA A 40 -4.76 4.78 15.27
C ALA A 40 -4.33 5.72 14.13
N CYS A 41 -3.43 6.66 14.45
CA CYS A 41 -2.80 7.48 13.43
C CYS A 41 -2.10 6.60 12.39
N LYS A 42 -2.24 6.96 11.11
CA LYS A 42 -1.58 6.24 10.01
C LYS A 42 -0.06 6.46 9.99
N SER A 43 0.40 7.51 10.63
CA SER A 43 1.81 7.88 10.75
C SER A 43 2.29 7.55 12.16
N ASP A 44 3.51 7.00 12.25
CA ASP A 44 4.17 6.65 13.51
C ASP A 44 4.97 7.85 14.08
N ALA A 45 5.33 8.81 13.22
CA ALA A 45 6.01 10.05 13.56
C ALA A 45 5.70 11.16 12.54
N PHE A 46 6.10 12.39 12.83
CA PHE A 46 6.13 13.52 11.89
C PHE A 46 7.35 14.40 12.17
N VAL A 47 7.64 15.37 11.29
CA VAL A 47 8.67 16.38 11.52
C VAL A 47 8.04 17.63 12.10
N ALA A 48 8.63 18.18 13.15
CA ALA A 48 8.31 19.48 13.71
C ALA A 48 9.54 20.40 13.68
N LYS A 49 9.31 21.70 13.68
CA LYS A 49 10.35 22.72 13.74
C LYS A 49 10.30 23.45 15.07
N SER A 50 11.44 23.75 15.66
CA SER A 50 11.54 24.67 16.79
C SER A 50 12.70 25.63 16.59
N GLU A 51 12.52 26.87 17.01
CA GLU A 51 13.60 27.86 17.11
C GLU A 51 14.38 27.73 18.43
N LYS A 52 13.83 27.00 19.40
CA LYS A 52 14.47 26.71 20.68
C LYS A 52 15.40 25.51 20.55
N ALA A 53 16.48 25.52 21.32
CA ALA A 53 17.31 24.34 21.47
C ALA A 53 16.52 23.25 22.21
N VAL A 54 16.30 22.12 21.54
CA VAL A 54 15.66 20.94 22.15
C VAL A 54 16.74 19.98 22.62
N GLU A 55 16.83 19.77 23.93
CA GLU A 55 17.84 18.90 24.56
C GLU A 55 17.42 17.43 24.59
N LYS A 56 16.13 17.15 24.40
CA LYS A 56 15.53 15.81 24.33
C LYS A 56 15.57 15.27 22.89
N PHE A 57 15.84 13.98 22.73
CA PHE A 57 15.90 13.36 21.40
C PHE A 57 14.70 12.46 21.07
N ASP A 58 14.11 11.88 22.10
CA ASP A 58 12.96 11.00 22.10
C ASP A 58 11.71 11.84 22.37
N LEU A 59 11.26 12.55 21.32
CA LEU A 59 10.14 13.47 21.36
C LEU A 59 8.83 12.76 21.03
N ASP A 60 7.76 13.13 21.73
CA ASP A 60 6.39 12.76 21.43
C ASP A 60 5.44 13.97 21.41
N GLU A 61 4.16 13.75 21.12
CA GLU A 61 3.17 14.82 21.00
C GLU A 61 2.96 15.64 22.30
N GLY A 62 3.32 15.08 23.47
CA GLY A 62 3.27 15.81 24.73
C GLY A 62 4.39 16.86 24.88
N ASP A 63 5.48 16.70 24.13
CA ASP A 63 6.63 17.60 24.15
C ASP A 63 6.42 18.86 23.27
N LEU A 64 5.34 18.92 22.48
CA LEU A 64 5.15 19.97 21.48
C LEU A 64 5.11 21.37 22.10
N GLU A 65 4.32 21.54 23.16
CA GLU A 65 4.14 22.83 23.82
C GLU A 65 5.41 23.24 24.59
N GLU A 66 6.03 22.30 25.32
CA GLU A 66 7.23 22.53 26.12
C GLU A 66 8.37 23.12 25.28
N TYR A 67 8.62 22.51 24.11
CA TYR A 67 9.72 22.89 23.24
C TYR A 67 9.32 23.87 22.13
N GLY A 68 8.05 24.31 22.07
CA GLY A 68 7.55 25.15 20.98
C GLY A 68 7.79 24.50 19.62
N LEU A 69 7.48 23.22 19.51
CA LEU A 69 7.61 22.45 18.28
C LEU A 69 6.35 22.61 17.43
N GLU A 70 6.51 23.20 16.26
CA GLU A 70 5.44 23.37 15.29
C GLU A 70 5.51 22.26 14.25
N SER A 71 4.42 21.51 14.08
CA SER A 71 4.35 20.44 13.08
C SER A 71 4.58 20.99 11.68
N VAL A 72 5.46 20.35 10.92
CA VAL A 72 5.65 20.63 9.49
C VAL A 72 4.67 19.75 8.71
N GLU A 73 3.76 20.39 7.97
CA GLU A 73 2.80 19.72 7.09
C GLU A 73 3.52 18.86 6.03
N GLY A 74 2.88 17.77 5.60
CA GLY A 74 3.39 16.83 4.60
C GLY A 74 4.40 15.81 5.12
N THR A 75 4.70 15.81 6.43
CA THR A 75 5.84 15.05 6.98
C THR A 75 5.46 13.81 7.77
N GLY A 76 4.25 13.27 7.58
CA GLY A 76 3.85 12.01 8.20
C GLY A 76 4.79 10.86 7.82
N ILE A 77 5.49 10.31 8.81
CA ILE A 77 6.41 9.18 8.65
C ILE A 77 5.77 7.92 9.23
N SER A 78 5.61 6.88 8.40
CA SER A 78 5.34 5.54 8.92
C SER A 78 6.67 4.79 9.11
N ILE A 79 6.99 4.48 10.35
CA ILE A 79 8.21 3.77 10.75
C ILE A 79 7.90 2.27 10.75
N LYS A 80 8.22 1.60 9.64
CA LYS A 80 8.18 0.15 9.59
C LYS A 80 9.47 -0.41 10.20
N LYS A 81 9.37 -1.24 11.24
CA LYS A 81 10.53 -1.98 11.79
C LYS A 81 11.17 -2.82 10.66
N GLU A 82 12.48 -2.68 10.47
CA GLU A 82 13.29 -3.46 9.51
C GLU A 82 13.25 -4.98 9.74
N ILE A 83 12.78 -5.44 10.91
CA ILE A 83 12.80 -6.86 11.28
C ILE A 83 11.87 -7.73 10.41
N LEU A 84 10.95 -7.15 9.65
CA LEU A 84 10.12 -7.94 8.75
C LEU A 84 10.76 -7.93 7.35
N LYS A 85 11.42 -9.04 7.00
CA LYS A 85 11.77 -9.47 5.63
C LYS A 85 10.61 -9.47 4.62
N GLN A 86 9.46 -8.88 4.97
CA GLN A 86 8.25 -8.77 4.20
C GLN A 86 7.90 -7.28 4.10
N LYS A 87 8.25 -6.66 2.96
CA LYS A 87 7.72 -5.35 2.60
C LYS A 87 6.19 -5.48 2.51
N SER A 88 5.48 -5.01 3.53
CA SER A 88 4.02 -4.99 3.49
C SER A 88 3.57 -3.83 2.60
N TRP A 89 2.77 -4.15 1.59
CA TRP A 89 2.13 -3.17 0.73
C TRP A 89 1.22 -2.28 1.57
N GLN A 90 1.13 -1.00 1.23
CA GLN A 90 0.04 -0.18 1.75
C GLN A 90 -1.30 -0.78 1.29
N LYS A 91 -2.34 -0.65 2.13
CA LYS A 91 -3.70 -1.01 1.73
C LYS A 91 -4.17 0.00 0.68
N ILE A 92 -4.00 -0.35 -0.58
CA ILE A 92 -4.37 0.50 -1.72
C ILE A 92 -5.69 0.00 -2.30
N GLY A 93 -6.64 0.93 -2.48
CA GLY A 93 -7.91 0.67 -3.16
C GLY A 93 -7.74 0.64 -4.68
N MET A 94 -8.81 0.27 -5.39
CA MET A 94 -8.83 0.17 -6.86
C MET A 94 -8.34 1.44 -7.57
N ASP A 95 -8.86 2.61 -7.19
CA ASP A 95 -8.49 3.88 -7.81
C ASP A 95 -7.01 4.18 -7.63
N VAL A 96 -6.46 3.83 -6.48
CA VAL A 96 -5.05 4.01 -6.16
C VAL A 96 -4.19 3.06 -6.98
N VAL A 97 -4.59 1.79 -7.15
CA VAL A 97 -3.89 0.86 -8.05
C VAL A 97 -3.89 1.38 -9.48
N LYS A 98 -5.02 1.87 -9.99
CA LYS A 98 -5.10 2.43 -11.34
C LYS A 98 -4.19 3.66 -11.50
N LYS A 99 -4.13 4.53 -10.49
CA LYS A 99 -3.21 5.69 -10.49
C LYS A 99 -1.73 5.28 -10.44
N LEU A 100 -1.39 4.27 -9.66
CA LEU A 100 0.01 3.84 -9.44
C LEU A 100 0.55 2.97 -10.57
N PHE A 101 -0.25 2.05 -11.09
CA PHE A 101 0.18 1.04 -12.07
C PHE A 101 -0.42 1.25 -13.47
N GLY A 102 -1.26 2.28 -13.65
CA GLY A 102 -1.95 2.60 -14.90
C GLY A 102 -3.09 1.64 -15.27
N ASN A 103 -3.19 0.48 -14.62
CA ASN A 103 -4.09 -0.62 -15.00
C ASN A 103 -4.73 -1.23 -13.75
N ALA A 104 -6.06 -1.26 -13.71
CA ALA A 104 -6.80 -1.86 -12.59
C ALA A 104 -6.78 -3.40 -12.66
N GLU A 105 -6.53 -3.95 -13.84
CA GLU A 105 -6.46 -5.37 -14.15
C GLU A 105 -5.33 -6.07 -13.37
N LEU A 106 -4.21 -5.38 -13.14
CA LEU A 106 -3.14 -5.88 -12.26
C LEU A 106 -3.65 -6.08 -10.83
N GLY A 107 -4.41 -5.11 -10.33
CA GLY A 107 -5.05 -5.20 -9.02
C GLY A 107 -6.09 -6.32 -8.94
N ALA A 108 -6.85 -6.54 -10.02
CA ALA A 108 -7.78 -7.67 -10.12
C ALA A 108 -7.04 -9.00 -9.98
N GLY A 109 -5.90 -9.17 -10.69
CA GLY A 109 -5.12 -10.42 -10.69
C GLY A 109 -4.54 -10.81 -9.34
N ILE A 110 -4.13 -9.83 -8.51
CA ILE A 110 -3.69 -10.11 -7.12
C ILE A 110 -4.86 -10.23 -6.13
N SER A 111 -6.08 -9.91 -6.56
CA SER A 111 -7.28 -9.92 -5.70
C SER A 111 -8.16 -11.14 -5.88
N ILE A 112 -8.04 -11.88 -6.98
CA ILE A 112 -8.81 -13.11 -7.19
C ILE A 112 -8.44 -14.17 -6.16
N TYR A 113 -9.42 -14.96 -5.75
CA TYR A 113 -9.22 -16.10 -4.89
C TYR A 113 -8.51 -17.22 -5.64
N GLU A 114 -7.41 -17.67 -5.08
CA GLU A 114 -6.70 -18.91 -5.42
C GLU A 114 -6.79 -19.96 -4.30
N GLN A 115 -7.29 -19.55 -3.14
CA GLN A 115 -7.43 -20.36 -1.94
C GLN A 115 -8.71 -19.97 -1.18
N LYS A 116 -9.11 -20.80 -0.21
CA LYS A 116 -10.29 -20.53 0.62
C LYS A 116 -10.14 -19.19 1.36
N GLY A 117 -11.06 -18.27 1.10
CA GLY A 117 -11.18 -17.02 1.85
C GLY A 117 -11.59 -17.25 3.31
N LYS A 118 -11.14 -16.37 4.22
CA LYS A 118 -11.43 -16.49 5.67
C LYS A 118 -12.92 -16.55 6.01
N LYS A 119 -13.77 -15.95 5.18
CA LYS A 119 -15.23 -15.87 5.39
C LYS A 119 -16.02 -16.90 4.57
N HIS A 120 -15.35 -17.74 3.78
CA HIS A 120 -16.00 -18.72 2.92
C HIS A 120 -15.88 -20.11 3.53
N LYS A 121 -16.90 -20.93 3.31
CA LYS A 121 -16.98 -22.30 3.83
C LYS A 121 -15.96 -23.21 3.15
N ASN A 122 -15.74 -23.00 1.86
CA ASN A 122 -14.85 -23.82 1.03
C ASN A 122 -14.20 -22.99 -0.10
N LEU A 123 -13.30 -23.64 -0.86
CA LEU A 123 -12.62 -23.03 -2.00
C LEU A 123 -13.62 -22.61 -3.09
N HIS A 124 -14.56 -23.49 -3.44
CA HIS A 124 -15.61 -23.22 -4.42
C HIS A 124 -16.29 -21.86 -4.22
N GLU A 125 -16.82 -21.61 -3.02
CA GLU A 125 -17.49 -20.35 -2.67
C GLU A 125 -16.56 -19.13 -2.83
N SER A 126 -15.26 -19.32 -2.59
CA SER A 126 -14.26 -18.27 -2.82
C SER A 126 -14.07 -18.01 -4.31
N LEU A 127 -13.94 -19.07 -5.12
CA LEU A 127 -13.76 -18.96 -6.56
C LEU A 127 -14.98 -18.36 -7.27
N GLU A 128 -16.20 -18.62 -6.77
CA GLU A 128 -17.42 -18.00 -7.29
C GLU A 128 -17.40 -16.47 -7.20
N CYS A 129 -16.66 -15.91 -6.24
CA CYS A 129 -16.51 -14.46 -6.11
C CYS A 129 -15.61 -13.83 -7.19
N ASN A 130 -14.77 -14.62 -7.89
CA ASN A 130 -13.77 -14.08 -8.81
C ASN A 130 -14.38 -13.28 -9.96
N ARG A 131 -15.57 -13.67 -10.45
CA ARG A 131 -16.28 -12.90 -11.47
C ARG A 131 -16.63 -11.50 -10.98
N ALA A 132 -17.23 -11.40 -9.79
CA ALA A 132 -17.59 -10.12 -9.20
C ALA A 132 -16.36 -9.26 -8.90
N ILE A 133 -15.24 -9.87 -8.49
CA ILE A 133 -13.96 -9.18 -8.31
C ILE A 133 -13.50 -8.59 -9.64
N VAL A 134 -13.44 -9.41 -10.70
CA VAL A 134 -13.02 -8.97 -12.04
C VAL A 134 -13.90 -7.82 -12.55
N GLU A 135 -15.21 -7.95 -12.46
CA GLU A 135 -16.15 -6.92 -12.90
C GLU A 135 -15.99 -5.63 -12.10
N LYS A 136 -15.78 -5.73 -10.78
CA LYS A 136 -15.57 -4.57 -9.92
C LYS A 136 -14.27 -3.84 -10.26
N TRP A 137 -13.17 -4.56 -10.44
CA TRP A 137 -11.86 -3.95 -10.72
C TRP A 137 -11.75 -3.41 -12.15
N CYS A 138 -12.21 -4.18 -13.14
CA CYS A 138 -11.96 -3.92 -14.56
C CYS A 138 -13.17 -3.31 -15.28
N GLY A 139 -14.32 -3.19 -14.62
CA GLY A 139 -15.59 -2.79 -15.22
C GLY A 139 -16.23 -3.88 -16.10
N SER A 140 -15.46 -4.83 -16.63
CA SER A 140 -15.98 -5.98 -17.37
C SER A 140 -14.98 -7.16 -17.39
N VAL A 141 -15.51 -8.37 -17.57
CA VAL A 141 -14.70 -9.57 -17.85
C VAL A 141 -13.91 -9.44 -19.15
N LYS A 142 -14.47 -8.75 -20.15
CA LYS A 142 -13.81 -8.56 -21.45
C LYS A 142 -12.51 -7.74 -21.32
N ALA A 143 -12.51 -6.66 -20.54
CA ALA A 143 -11.32 -5.86 -20.29
C ALA A 143 -10.22 -6.67 -19.60
N PHE A 144 -10.60 -7.48 -18.60
CA PHE A 144 -9.69 -8.39 -17.92
C PHE A 144 -9.11 -9.45 -18.86
N GLU A 145 -9.95 -10.06 -19.70
CA GLU A 145 -9.52 -11.03 -20.72
C GLU A 145 -8.53 -10.40 -21.70
N GLU A 146 -8.85 -9.25 -22.28
CA GLU A 146 -7.99 -8.56 -23.26
C GLU A 146 -6.63 -8.22 -22.66
N PHE A 147 -6.61 -7.71 -21.43
CA PHE A 147 -5.38 -7.38 -20.73
C PHE A 147 -4.52 -8.61 -20.47
N TYR A 148 -5.06 -9.66 -19.83
CA TYR A 148 -4.26 -10.83 -19.47
C TYR A 148 -3.91 -11.71 -20.67
N CYS A 149 -4.71 -11.76 -21.72
CA CYS A 149 -4.35 -12.47 -22.96
C CYS A 149 -3.21 -11.78 -23.73
N SER A 150 -2.93 -10.51 -23.47
CA SER A 150 -1.73 -9.84 -23.97
C SER A 150 -0.45 -10.25 -23.22
N MET A 151 -0.60 -10.92 -22.07
CA MET A 151 0.53 -11.33 -21.24
C MET A 151 1.02 -12.74 -21.59
N PRO A 152 2.34 -12.98 -21.56
CA PRO A 152 2.89 -14.30 -21.85
C PRO A 152 2.29 -15.39 -20.98
N GLY A 153 1.82 -16.45 -21.63
CA GLY A 153 1.39 -17.67 -20.97
C GLY A 153 -0.07 -17.70 -20.56
N ILE A 154 -0.84 -16.60 -20.61
CA ILE A 154 -2.28 -16.62 -20.27
C ILE A 154 -3.12 -16.63 -21.55
N THR A 155 -4.11 -17.50 -21.61
CA THR A 155 -4.98 -17.68 -22.78
C THR A 155 -6.43 -17.29 -22.47
N LYS A 156 -7.23 -17.03 -23.50
CA LYS A 156 -8.69 -16.81 -23.35
C LYS A 156 -9.37 -18.01 -22.69
N LEU A 157 -8.90 -19.22 -22.97
CA LEU A 157 -9.42 -20.44 -22.35
C LEU A 157 -9.15 -20.46 -20.85
N ASP A 158 -7.99 -20.00 -20.40
CA ASP A 158 -7.68 -19.89 -18.97
C ASP A 158 -8.71 -18.96 -18.29
N ILE A 159 -8.96 -17.78 -18.85
CA ILE A 159 -9.92 -16.82 -18.28
C ILE A 159 -11.35 -17.38 -18.27
N ALA A 160 -11.77 -18.05 -19.35
CA ALA A 160 -13.08 -18.67 -19.43
C ALA A 160 -13.26 -19.74 -18.33
N LYS A 161 -12.25 -20.60 -18.13
CA LYS A 161 -12.26 -21.65 -17.11
C LYS A 161 -12.25 -21.09 -15.69
N LEU A 162 -11.42 -20.08 -15.41
CA LEU A 162 -11.37 -19.42 -14.10
C LEU A 162 -12.76 -18.98 -13.62
N LEU A 163 -13.54 -18.43 -14.55
CA LEU A 163 -14.83 -17.79 -14.28
C LEU A 163 -16.04 -18.70 -14.56
N ASP A 164 -15.82 -19.97 -14.88
CA ASP A 164 -16.88 -20.97 -15.04
C ASP A 164 -17.10 -21.70 -13.71
N GLY A 165 -18.28 -21.49 -13.11
CA GLY A 165 -18.66 -22.15 -11.85
C GLY A 165 -18.84 -23.67 -11.97
N LYS A 166 -18.88 -24.22 -13.18
CA LYS A 166 -18.92 -25.68 -13.42
C LYS A 166 -17.54 -26.30 -13.59
N GLU A 167 -16.51 -25.48 -13.81
CA GLU A 167 -15.14 -25.96 -13.93
C GLU A 167 -14.62 -26.43 -12.57
N ASN A 168 -13.70 -27.39 -12.60
CA ASN A 168 -13.12 -27.96 -11.40
C ASN A 168 -12.36 -26.89 -10.58
N ASP A 169 -12.61 -26.85 -9.27
CA ASP A 169 -12.00 -25.90 -8.35
C ASP A 169 -10.45 -25.90 -8.39
N GLN A 170 -9.83 -27.06 -8.55
CA GLN A 170 -8.37 -27.18 -8.63
C GLN A 170 -7.84 -26.49 -9.90
N THR A 171 -8.50 -26.71 -11.04
CA THR A 171 -8.15 -26.06 -12.30
C THR A 171 -8.34 -24.53 -12.21
N ARG A 172 -9.45 -24.08 -11.63
CA ARG A 172 -9.73 -22.66 -11.40
C ARG A 172 -8.67 -22.01 -10.50
N ALA A 173 -8.29 -22.70 -9.42
CA ALA A 173 -7.26 -22.24 -8.50
C ALA A 173 -5.88 -22.17 -9.16
N GLU A 174 -5.48 -23.16 -9.94
CA GLU A 174 -4.21 -23.15 -10.70
C GLU A 174 -4.14 -21.98 -11.69
N ILE A 175 -5.25 -21.69 -12.37
CA ILE A 175 -5.34 -20.53 -13.25
C ILE A 175 -5.26 -19.22 -12.44
N ALA A 176 -5.93 -19.14 -11.29
CA ALA A 176 -5.85 -17.98 -10.41
C ALA A 176 -4.42 -17.72 -9.94
N ILE A 177 -3.69 -18.75 -9.50
CA ILE A 177 -2.27 -18.67 -9.11
C ILE A 177 -1.42 -18.16 -10.26
N LYS A 178 -1.65 -18.68 -11.47
CA LYS A 178 -0.93 -18.27 -12.68
C LYS A 178 -1.14 -16.79 -12.99
N ILE A 179 -2.39 -16.31 -12.94
CA ILE A 179 -2.73 -14.90 -13.15
C ILE A 179 -2.13 -14.02 -12.06
N GLY A 180 -2.30 -14.40 -10.79
CA GLY A 180 -1.75 -13.70 -9.64
C GLY A 180 -0.24 -13.58 -9.69
N GLY A 181 0.46 -14.65 -10.10
CA GLY A 181 1.91 -14.64 -10.28
C GLY A 181 2.38 -13.70 -11.39
N VAL A 182 1.65 -13.65 -12.52
CA VAL A 182 1.96 -12.69 -13.60
C VAL A 182 1.73 -11.24 -13.14
N ALA A 183 0.63 -11.00 -12.42
CA ALA A 183 0.33 -9.69 -11.86
C ALA A 183 1.41 -9.23 -10.85
N ASP A 184 1.76 -10.09 -9.89
CA ASP A 184 2.79 -9.82 -8.89
C ASP A 184 4.14 -9.53 -9.55
N ALA A 185 4.57 -10.38 -10.50
CA ALA A 185 5.83 -10.18 -11.23
C ALA A 185 5.85 -8.85 -11.99
N LYS A 186 4.74 -8.49 -12.66
CA LYS A 186 4.64 -7.24 -13.41
C LYS A 186 4.67 -6.02 -12.49
N MET A 187 3.89 -6.04 -11.41
CA MET A 187 3.86 -4.94 -10.45
C MET A 187 5.20 -4.79 -9.74
N LYS A 188 5.84 -5.91 -9.36
CA LYS A 188 7.19 -5.93 -8.80
C LYS A 188 8.20 -5.31 -9.75
N TYR A 189 8.18 -5.69 -11.03
CA TYR A 189 9.05 -5.08 -12.03
C TYR A 189 8.84 -3.56 -12.15
N MET A 190 7.58 -3.10 -12.15
CA MET A 190 7.28 -1.66 -12.20
C MET A 190 7.83 -0.93 -10.97
N ILE A 191 7.66 -1.51 -9.78
CA ILE A 191 8.17 -0.95 -8.52
C ILE A 191 9.70 -0.89 -8.52
N ASP A 192 10.36 -1.99 -8.88
CA ASP A 192 11.82 -2.09 -8.85
C ASP A 192 12.50 -1.25 -9.95
N SER A 193 11.75 -0.84 -10.98
CA SER A 193 12.25 -0.03 -12.12
C SER A 193 11.92 1.47 -12.00
N ASP A 194 11.11 1.87 -11.03
CA ASP A 194 10.69 3.26 -10.83
C ASP A 194 10.79 3.64 -9.35
N ASP A 195 11.89 4.31 -9.00
CA ASP A 195 12.15 4.80 -7.65
C ASP A 195 11.02 5.67 -7.12
N VAL A 196 10.40 6.53 -7.95
CA VAL A 196 9.31 7.41 -7.54
C VAL A 196 8.07 6.59 -7.19
N LEU A 197 7.74 5.59 -7.99
CA LEU A 197 6.66 4.65 -7.71
C LEU A 197 6.94 3.84 -6.43
N ALA A 198 8.17 3.38 -6.24
CA ALA A 198 8.58 2.70 -5.01
C ALA A 198 8.40 3.60 -3.78
N LYS A 199 8.77 4.89 -3.87
CA LYS A 199 8.55 5.86 -2.78
C LYS A 199 7.07 6.04 -2.49
N LYS A 200 6.23 6.15 -3.52
CA LYS A 200 4.78 6.26 -3.38
C LYS A 200 4.20 5.05 -2.65
N ILE A 201 4.55 3.83 -3.06
CA ILE A 201 3.97 2.60 -2.51
C ILE A 201 4.46 2.28 -1.10
N PHE A 202 5.77 2.42 -0.85
CA PHE A 202 6.34 2.02 0.43
C PHE A 202 6.34 3.13 1.48
N TRP A 203 6.42 4.38 1.04
CA TRP A 203 6.58 5.55 1.92
C TRP A 203 5.44 6.56 1.81
N GLY A 204 4.46 6.38 0.92
CA GLY A 204 3.28 7.23 0.83
C GLY A 204 3.53 8.64 0.27
N VAL A 205 4.73 8.90 -0.26
CA VAL A 205 5.15 10.23 -0.74
C VAL A 205 4.23 10.68 -1.89
N GLY A 206 3.46 11.75 -1.67
CA GLY A 206 2.54 12.31 -2.67
C GLY A 206 1.33 11.44 -3.01
N VAL A 207 0.94 10.49 -2.13
CA VAL A 207 -0.23 9.61 -2.30
C VAL A 207 -1.44 10.08 -1.49
N PHE A 208 -1.21 10.79 -0.40
CA PHE A 208 -2.26 11.34 0.45
C PHE A 208 -2.29 12.87 0.25
N ASP A 209 -3.44 13.39 -0.18
CA ASP A 209 -3.78 14.79 0.04
C ASP A 209 -4.05 14.94 1.55
N GLU A 210 -3.54 16.02 2.14
CA GLU A 210 -3.76 16.38 3.54
C GLU A 210 -5.12 17.06 3.73
#